data_AF-A0A1H4FTY8-F1
#
_entry.id   AF-A0A1H4FTY8-F1
#
_cell.length_a   1.000
_cell.length_b   1.000
_cell.length_c   1.000
_cell.angle_alpha   90.00
_cell.angle_beta   90.00
_cell.angle_gamma   90.00
#
_symmetry.space_group_name_H-M   'P 1'
#
loop_
_entity.id
_entity.type
_entity.pdbx_description
1 polymer ?
#
loop_
_entity_poly.entity_id
_entity_poly.type
_entity_poly.pdbx_seq_one_letter_code
_entity_poly.pdbx_strand_id
1 'polypeptide(L)' 'MSNHLHLVERVRKLMNAEGTEDELDEMLTELEQEMPYAEISNLIFWDDRDLTPEQIVEEALAARPIILPPSP' A
#
# COMPACT_ATOMS: atom_id res chain seq x y z
N MET A 1 -17.69 3.65 9.29
CA MET A 1 -16.27 3.62 9.71
C MET A 1 -15.46 3.93 8.48
N SER A 2 -14.59 4.94 8.54
CA SER A 2 -13.93 5.49 7.35
C SER A 2 -12.92 4.50 6.79
N ASN A 3 -13.07 4.09 5.52
CA ASN A 3 -12.19 3.12 4.85
C ASN A 3 -10.70 3.46 5.02
N HIS A 4 -10.38 4.75 5.04
CA HIS A 4 -9.03 5.27 5.27
C HIS A 4 -8.37 4.76 6.56
N LEU A 5 -9.06 4.76 7.71
CA LEU A 5 -8.45 4.29 8.97
C LEU A 5 -8.09 2.81 8.92
N HIS A 6 -8.89 2.00 8.23
CA HIS A 6 -8.62 0.58 8.03
C HIS A 6 -7.35 0.39 7.19
N LEU A 7 -7.19 1.15 6.11
CA LEU A 7 -6.02 1.09 5.24
C LEU A 7 -4.75 1.49 5.99
N VAL A 8 -4.82 2.54 6.81
CA VAL A 8 -3.70 3.00 7.65
C VAL A 8 -3.30 1.93 8.67
N GLU A 9 -4.26 1.27 9.32
CA GLU A 9 -3.96 0.17 10.24
C GLU A 9 -3.31 -1.02 9.54
N ARG A 10 -3.75 -1.37 8.33
CA ARG A 10 -3.11 -2.44 7.53
C ARG A 10 -1.67 -2.10 7.17
N VAL A 11 -1.42 -0.89 6.66
CA VAL A 11 -0.06 -0.44 6.34
C VAL A 11 0.83 -0.45 7.57
N ARG A 12 0.31 0.01 8.72
CA ARG A 12 1.05 -0.04 9.99
C ARG A 12 1.44 -1.47 10.38
N LYS A 13 0.52 -2.43 10.25
CA LYS A 13 0.80 -3.85 10.54
C LYS A 13 1.88 -4.41 9.61
N LEU A 14 1.82 -4.06 8.33
CA LEU A 14 2.84 -4.43 7.34
C LEU A 14 4.21 -3.84 7.71
N MET A 15 4.28 -2.56 8.08
CA MET A 15 5.52 -1.91 8.53
C MET A 15 6.13 -2.54 9.78
N ASN A 16 5.30 -2.94 10.74
CA ASN A 16 5.76 -3.59 11.98
C ASN A 16 5.99 -5.10 11.83
N ALA A 17 5.73 -5.68 10.65
CA ALA A 17 5.71 -7.12 10.41
C ALA A 17 4.86 -7.88 11.46
N GLU A 18 3.69 -7.33 11.81
CA GLU A 18 2.78 -7.92 12.79
C GLU A 18 1.97 -9.06 12.16
N GLY A 19 2.54 -10.27 12.12
CA GLY A 19 1.89 -11.47 11.60
C GLY A 19 2.88 -12.53 11.11
N THR A 20 2.38 -13.55 10.41
CA THR A 20 3.22 -14.43 9.60
C THR A 20 3.49 -13.84 8.22
N GLU A 21 4.52 -14.33 7.53
CA GLU A 21 4.83 -13.91 6.15
C GLU A 21 3.61 -14.09 5.23
N ASP A 22 2.91 -15.22 5.31
CA ASP A 22 1.69 -15.49 4.53
C ASP A 22 0.57 -14.49 4.84
N GLU A 23 0.34 -14.15 6.12
CA GLU A 23 -0.69 -13.16 6.51
C GLU A 23 -0.37 -11.75 6.00
N LEU A 24 0.92 -11.38 6.02
CA LEU A 24 1.38 -10.10 5.52
C LEU A 24 1.29 -10.04 3.99
N ASP A 25 1.63 -11.12 3.29
CA ASP A 25 1.54 -11.21 1.82
C ASP A 25 0.10 -11.15 1.31
N GLU A 26 -0.82 -11.86 1.97
CA GLU A 26 -2.26 -11.76 1.68
C GLU A 26 -2.77 -10.34 1.94
N MET A 27 -2.41 -9.73 3.06
CA MET A 27 -2.84 -8.37 3.42
C MET A 27 -2.31 -7.32 2.44
N LEU A 28 -1.07 -7.46 1.98
CA LEU A 28 -0.47 -6.61 0.96
C LEU A 28 -1.19 -6.76 -0.38
N THR A 29 -1.42 -8.00 -0.81
CA THR A 29 -2.12 -8.31 -2.06
C THR A 29 -3.52 -7.70 -2.09
N GLU A 30 -4.29 -7.84 -1.01
CA GLU A 30 -5.63 -7.23 -0.91
C GLU A 30 -5.56 -5.71 -0.99
N LEU A 31 -4.57 -5.10 -0.34
CA LEU A 31 -4.41 -3.65 -0.31
C LEU A 31 -4.02 -3.09 -1.68
N GLU A 32 -3.18 -3.79 -2.45
CA GLU A 32 -2.85 -3.46 -3.84
C GLU A 32 -4.05 -3.60 -4.80
N GLN A 33 -4.98 -4.53 -4.53
CA GLN A 33 -6.22 -4.65 -5.31
C GLN A 33 -7.24 -3.55 -4.99
N GLU A 34 -7.27 -3.05 -3.75
CA GLU A 34 -8.18 -1.99 -3.33
C GLU A 34 -7.71 -0.58 -3.73
N MET A 35 -6.40 -0.39 -3.91
CA MET A 35 -5.80 0.91 -4.22
C MET A 35 -5.45 1.08 -5.70
N PRO A 36 -5.44 2.32 -6.24
CA PRO A 36 -4.98 2.59 -7.60
C PRO A 36 -3.44 2.52 -7.74
N TYR A 37 -2.74 1.91 -6.79
CA TYR A 37 -1.29 1.85 -6.70
C TYR A 37 -0.82 0.41 -6.50
N ALA A 38 -0.30 -0.20 -7.57
CA ALA A 38 0.07 -1.60 -7.61
C ALA A 38 1.39 -1.93 -6.88
N GLU A 39 2.18 -0.93 -6.46
CA GLU A 39 3.51 -1.13 -5.89
C GLU A 39 3.63 -0.52 -4.50
N ILE A 40 2.59 -0.64 -3.66
CA ILE A 40 2.61 -0.05 -2.31
C ILE A 40 3.69 -0.69 -1.42
N SER A 41 4.03 -1.94 -1.67
CA SER A 41 5.18 -2.61 -1.07
C SER A 41 6.49 -1.83 -1.23
N ASN A 42 6.71 -1.15 -2.36
CA ASN A 42 7.88 -0.29 -2.53
C ASN A 42 7.88 0.89 -1.55
N LEU A 43 6.71 1.50 -1.31
CA LEU A 43 6.58 2.60 -0.33
C LEU A 43 6.81 2.14 1.11
N ILE A 44 6.53 0.88 1.41
CA ILE A 44 6.61 0.32 2.77
C ILE A 44 8.02 -0.20 3.07
N PHE A 45 8.64 -0.93 2.13
CA PHE A 45 9.88 -1.68 2.39
C PHE A 45 11.12 -1.07 1.74
N TRP A 46 10.95 -0.26 0.70
CA TRP A 46 12.06 0.24 -0.14
C TRP A 46 12.15 1.77 -0.17
N ASP A 47 11.24 2.47 0.50
CA ASP A 47 11.25 3.94 0.54
C ASP A 47 12.22 4.44 1.61
N ASP A 48 13.14 5.31 1.22
CA ASP A 48 14.10 5.94 2.12
C ASP A 48 13.49 7.13 2.88
N ARG A 49 12.30 7.57 2.49
CA ARG A 49 11.54 8.58 3.24
C ARG A 49 10.91 7.85 4.42
N ASP A 50 11.18 8.28 5.66
CA ASP A 50 10.53 7.79 6.88
C ASP A 50 9.02 8.16 6.90
N LEU A 51 8.26 7.65 5.93
CA LEU A 51 6.85 7.95 5.74
C LEU A 51 6.03 7.28 6.83
N THR A 52 5.05 8.01 7.35
CA THR A 52 4.09 7.40 8.27
C THR A 52 3.10 6.53 7.50
N PRO A 53 2.44 5.55 8.15
CA PRO A 53 1.40 4.74 7.53
C PRO A 53 0.30 5.58 6.86
N GLU A 54 -0.05 6.73 7.45
CA GLU A 54 -1.00 7.67 6.84
C GLU A 54 -0.49 8.23 5.51
N GLN A 55 0.78 8.65 5.46
CA GLN A 55 1.39 9.23 4.27
C GLN A 55 1.50 8.21 3.14
N ILE A 56 1.85 6.96 3.45
CA ILE A 56 1.90 5.87 2.47
C ILE A 56 0.52 5.64 1.85
N VAL A 57 -0.54 5.59 2.68
CA VAL A 57 -1.92 5.44 2.21
C VAL A 57 -2.35 6.64 1.37
N GLU A 58 -2.03 7.86 1.79
CA GLU A 58 -2.33 9.07 1.03
C GLU A 58 -1.62 9.07 -0.33
N GLU A 59 -0.36 8.69 -0.39
CA GLU A 59 0.43 8.64 -1.62
C GLU A 59 -0.11 7.55 -2.57
N ALA A 60 -0.42 6.37 -2.04
CA ALA A 60 -1.04 5.28 -2.79
C ALA A 60 -2.44 5.64 -3.32
N LEU A 61 -3.25 6.37 -2.55
CA LEU A 61 -4.57 6.85 -3.00
C LEU A 61 -4.46 8.03 -3.98
N ALA A 62 -3.44 8.87 -3.83
CA ALA A 62 -3.17 9.99 -4.74
C ALA A 62 -2.50 9.54 -6.03
N ALA A 63 -1.92 8.33 -6.05
CA ALA A 63 -1.32 7.77 -7.23
C ALA A 63 -2.34 7.69 -8.36
N ARG A 64 -2.01 8.33 -9.48
CA ARG A 64 -2.83 8.25 -10.67
C ARG A 64 -2.49 6.94 -11.39
N PRO A 65 -3.49 6.20 -11.88
CA PRO A 65 -3.21 5.02 -12.69
C PRO A 65 -2.33 5.42 -13.88
N ILE A 66 -1.20 4.72 -14.04
CA ILE A 66 -0.35 4.88 -15.21
C ILE A 66 -1.13 4.31 -16.38
N ILE A 67 -1.69 5.19 -17.22
CA ILE A 67 -2.29 4.78 -18.49
C ILE A 67 -1.15 4.41 -19.42
N LEU A 68 -0.86 3.12 -19.54
CA LEU A 68 0.06 2.63 -20.55
C LEU A 68 -0.56 2.91 -21.93
N PRO A 69 0.17 3.55 -22.87
CA PRO A 69 -0.32 3.67 -24.23
C PRO A 69 -0.53 2.26 -24.82
N PRO A 70 -1.56 2.05 -25.66
CA PRO A 70 -1.77 0.75 -26.29
C PRO A 70 -0.51 0.36 -27.07
N SER A 71 -0.02 -0.87 -26.85
CA SER A 71 1.06 -1.42 -27.67
C SER A 71 0.63 -1.45 -29.14
N PRO A 72 1.49 -1.00 -30.08
CA PRO A 72 1.20 -1.00 -31.51
C PRO A 72 1.17 -2.40 -32.13
#